data_AF-A0A956DWW6-F1
#
_entry.id   AF-A0A956DWW6-F1
#
_cell.length_a   1.000
_cell.length_b   1.000
_cell.length_c   1.000
_cell.angle_alpha   90.00
_cell.angle_beta   90.00
_cell.angle_gamma   90.00
#
_symmetry.space_group_name_H-M   'P 1'
#
loop_
_entity.id
_entity.type
_entity.pdbx_description
1 polymer ?
#
loop_
_entity_poly.entity_id
_entity_poly.type
_entity_poly.pdbx_seq_one_letter_code
_entity_poly.pdbx_strand_id
1 'polypeptide(L)'
;MARATVVLRQQLPRGRAGLNVVARALGMSNRVLQLRLAERGVTFRELLASVRAQEAAALLRDPIRKRQAASSDSQDAPQSSAEDA
;
A
#
# COMPACT_ATOMS: atom_id res chain seq x y z
N MET A 1 -6.61 1.77 -12.65
CA MET A 1 -5.60 1.44 -11.62
C MET A 1 -5.10 2.64 -10.83
N ALA A 2 -5.36 3.88 -11.28
CA ALA A 2 -4.89 5.10 -10.60
C ALA A 2 -5.11 5.12 -9.07
N ARG A 3 -6.29 4.71 -8.58
CA ARG A 3 -6.57 4.67 -7.13
C ARG A 3 -5.68 3.68 -6.35
N ALA A 4 -5.38 2.51 -6.89
CA ALA A 4 -4.52 1.52 -6.22
C ALA A 4 -3.07 2.02 -6.12
N THR A 5 -2.57 2.66 -7.18
CA THR A 5 -1.24 3.29 -7.21
C THR A 5 -1.14 4.43 -6.20
N VAL A 6 -2.17 5.27 -6.06
CA VAL A 6 -2.21 6.36 -5.07
C VAL A 6 -2.13 5.82 -3.65
N VAL A 7 -2.94 4.80 -3.33
CA VAL A 7 -2.90 4.15 -2.01
C VAL A 7 -1.53 3.52 -1.76
N LEU A 8 -0.96 2.82 -2.73
CA LEU A 8 0.38 2.22 -2.62
C LEU A 8 1.45 3.27 -2.31
N ARG A 9 1.43 4.42 -2.98
CA ARG A 9 2.38 5.51 -2.71
C ARG A 9 2.25 6.10 -1.31
N GLN A 10 1.03 6.14 -0.76
CA GLN A 10 0.78 6.61 0.62
C GLN A 10 1.19 5.57 1.68
N GLN A 11 1.13 4.28 1.35
CA GLN A 11 1.41 3.19 2.29
C GLN A 11 2.85 2.65 2.20
N LEU A 12 3.56 2.91 1.08
CA LEU A 12 4.96 2.54 0.90
C LEU A 12 5.90 3.12 1.98
N PRO A 13 5.82 4.42 2.30
CA PRO A 13 6.67 5.03 3.33
C PRO A 13 6.49 4.38 4.70
N ARG A 14 5.31 3.81 4.96
CA ARG A 14 4.94 3.17 6.21
C ARG A 14 5.30 1.68 6.27
N GLY A 15 5.93 1.12 5.22
CA GLY A 15 6.25 -0.31 5.12
C GLY A 15 5.02 -1.24 4.95
N ARG A 16 3.79 -0.71 4.95
CA ARG A 16 2.53 -1.49 4.97
C ARG A 16 1.84 -1.58 3.60
N ALA A 17 2.62 -1.67 2.52
CA ALA A 17 2.11 -1.77 1.15
C ALA A 17 1.70 -3.23 0.78
N GLY A 18 0.81 -3.83 1.57
CA GLY A 18 0.27 -5.17 1.33
C GLY A 18 -1.05 -5.16 0.56
N LEU A 19 -1.36 -6.27 -0.12
CA LEU A 19 -2.60 -6.43 -0.90
C LEU A 19 -3.86 -6.13 -0.07
N ASN A 20 -3.92 -6.65 1.17
CA ASN A 20 -5.00 -6.42 2.13
C ASN A 20 -5.22 -4.93 2.43
N VAL A 21 -4.13 -4.20 2.70
CA VAL A 21 -4.18 -2.78 3.05
C VAL A 21 -4.72 -1.98 1.88
N VAL A 22 -4.24 -2.28 0.67
CA VAL A 22 -4.69 -1.60 -0.56
C VAL A 22 -6.15 -1.95 -0.87
N ALA A 23 -6.54 -3.21 -0.72
CA ALA A 23 -7.92 -3.65 -0.95
C ALA A 23 -8.89 -2.96 0.01
N ARG A 24 -8.57 -2.96 1.32
CA ARG A 24 -9.37 -2.31 2.36
C ARG A 24 -9.50 -0.80 2.14
N ALA A 25 -8.40 -0.13 1.79
CA ALA A 25 -8.42 1.30 1.48
C ALA A 25 -9.23 1.64 0.21
N LEU A 26 -9.42 0.68 -0.69
CA LEU A 26 -10.26 0.82 -1.89
C LEU A 26 -11.71 0.35 -1.67
N GLY A 27 -12.06 -0.13 -0.48
CA GLY A 27 -13.37 -0.72 -0.20
C GLY A 27 -13.63 -2.02 -0.97
N MET A 28 -12.58 -2.78 -1.30
CA MET A 28 -12.65 -4.01 -2.09
C MET A 28 -12.10 -5.20 -1.30
N SER A 29 -12.58 -6.40 -1.63
CA SER A 29 -11.91 -7.62 -1.20
C SER A 29 -10.61 -7.84 -2.00
N ASN A 30 -9.66 -8.60 -1.44
CA ASN A 30 -8.44 -8.98 -2.14
C ASN A 30 -8.73 -9.64 -3.49
N ARG A 31 -9.76 -10.49 -3.53
CA ARG A 31 -10.13 -11.23 -4.75
C ARG A 31 -10.61 -10.30 -5.85
N VAL A 32 -11.42 -9.27 -5.52
CA VAL A 32 -11.85 -8.25 -6.49
C VAL A 32 -10.67 -7.41 -6.96
N LEU A 33 -9.75 -7.05 -6.05
CA LEU A 33 -8.55 -6.31 -6.42
C LEU A 33 -7.65 -7.12 -7.37
N GLN A 34 -7.42 -8.40 -7.06
CA GLN A 34 -6.65 -9.31 -7.91
C GLN A 34 -7.33 -9.56 -9.26
N LEU A 35 -8.64 -9.76 -9.30
CA LEU A 35 -9.39 -9.94 -10.55
C LEU A 35 -9.22 -8.72 -11.46
N ARG A 36 -9.41 -7.51 -10.93
CA ARG A 36 -9.23 -6.26 -11.69
C ARG A 36 -7.80 -6.03 -12.15
N LEU A 37 -6.82 -6.55 -11.42
CA LEU A 37 -5.41 -6.55 -11.80
C LEU A 37 -5.18 -7.51 -12.97
N ALA A 38 -5.70 -8.74 -12.85
CA ALA A 38 -5.62 -9.77 -13.88
C ALA A 38 -6.35 -9.39 -15.18
N GLU A 39 -7.51 -8.74 -15.10
CA GLU A 39 -8.24 -8.15 -16.25
C GLU A 39 -7.39 -7.15 -17.04
N ARG A 40 -6.38 -6.56 -16.39
CA ARG A 40 -5.44 -5.62 -16.99
C ARG A 40 -4.08 -6.25 -17.29
N GLY A 41 -3.96 -7.57 -17.17
CA GLY A 41 -2.73 -8.31 -17.43
C GLY A 41 -1.58 -7.97 -16.47
N VAL A 42 -1.87 -7.43 -15.29
CA VAL A 42 -0.86 -7.04 -14.32
C VAL A 42 -1.07 -7.75 -12.99
N THR A 43 0.01 -8.09 -12.31
CA THR A 43 -0.07 -8.65 -10.95
C THR A 43 0.09 -7.57 -9.89
N PHE A 44 -0.37 -7.87 -8.66
CA PHE A 44 -0.12 -6.96 -7.54
C PHE A 44 1.39 -6.76 -7.28
N ARG A 45 2.19 -7.82 -7.49
CA ARG A 45 3.64 -7.78 -7.34
C ARG A 45 4.29 -6.83 -8.34
N GLU A 46 3.90 -6.89 -9.60
CA GLU A 46 4.37 -5.96 -10.65
C GLU A 46 3.96 -4.53 -10.36
N LEU A 47 2.70 -4.33 -9.95
CA LEU A 47 2.22 -3.00 -9.56
C LEU A 47 3.04 -2.44 -8.40
N LEU A 48 3.26 -3.23 -7.35
CA LEU A 48 4.05 -2.85 -6.18
C LEU A 48 5.51 -2.56 -6.55
N ALA A 49 6.12 -3.37 -7.42
CA ALA A 49 7.48 -3.16 -7.89
C ALA A 49 7.61 -1.86 -8.69
N SER A 50 6.66 -1.56 -9.58
CA SER A 50 6.65 -0.33 -10.37
C SER A 50 6.54 0.91 -9.48
N VAL A 51 5.68 0.88 -8.45
CA VAL A 51 5.54 1.98 -7.49
C VAL A 51 6.80 2.15 -6.65
N ARG A 52 7.41 1.05 -6.18
CA ARG A 52 8.68 1.09 -5.44
C ARG A 52 9.81 1.71 -6.27
N ALA A 53 9.94 1.35 -7.53
CA ALA A 53 10.96 1.91 -8.41
C ALA A 53 10.76 3.43 -8.61
N GLN A 54 9.51 3.86 -8.80
CA GLN A 54 9.17 5.29 -8.96
C GLN A 54 9.46 6.09 -7.68
N GLU A 55 9.06 5.58 -6.51
CA GLU A 55 9.33 6.24 -5.23
C GLU A 55 10.82 6.23 -4.88
N ALA A 56 11.54 5.14 -5.16
CA ALA A 56 12.99 5.10 -4.98
C ALA A 56 13.71 6.13 -5.86
N ALA A 57 13.31 6.25 -7.13
CA ALA A 57 13.85 7.28 -8.02
C ALA A 57 13.52 8.70 -7.54
N ALA A 58 12.34 8.93 -6.98
CA ALA A 58 11.97 10.21 -6.39
C ALA A 58 12.78 10.54 -5.13
N LEU A 59 13.01 9.54 -4.26
CA LEU A 59 13.83 9.67 -3.05
C LEU A 59 15.31 9.91 -3.35
N LEU A 60 15.85 9.32 -4.41
CA LEU A 60 17.22 9.57 -4.85
C LEU A 60 17.40 11.00 -5.38
N ARG A 61 16.34 11.63 -5.90
CA ARG A 61 16.36 13.04 -6.31
C ARG A 61 16.18 14.00 -5.14
N ASP A 62 15.49 13.59 -4.08
CA ASP A 62 15.23 14.41 -2.89
C ASP A 62 15.42 13.63 -1.58
N PRO A 63 16.64 13.67 -1.00
CA PRO A 63 17.00 12.87 0.17
C PRO A 63 16.33 13.32 1.48
N ILE A 64 15.73 14.51 1.53
CA ILE A 64 15.12 15.06 2.76
C ILE A 64 13.84 14.29 3.14
N ARG A 65 13.12 13.76 2.14
CA ARG A 65 11.86 13.01 2.32
C ARG A 65 12.03 11.69 3.10
N LYS A 66 13.25 11.14 3.14
CA LYS A 66 13.58 9.87 3.82
C LYS A 66 13.28 9.89 5.33
N ARG A 67 13.32 11.06 5.97
CA ARG A 67 13.20 11.21 7.43
C ARG A 67 11.77 11.11 7.95
N GLN A 68 10.77 11.48 7.14
CA GLN A 68 9.34 11.42 7.55
C GLN A 68 8.71 10.04 7.37
N ALA A 69 9.32 9.16 6.56
CA ALA A 69 8.86 7.78 6.37
C ALA A 69 9.09 6.91 7.63
N ALA A 70 10.15 7.17 8.39
CA ALA A 70 10.56 6.35 9.53
C ALA A 70 9.78 6.62 10.83
N SER A 71 8.97 7.68 10.92
CA SER A 71 8.39 8.15 12.19
C SER A 71 6.92 7.77 12.44
N SER A 72 6.32 6.87 11.66
CA SER A 72 4.90 6.45 11.81
C SER A 72 4.71 5.08 12.53
N ASP A 73 5.73 4.59 13.24
CA ASP A 73 5.81 3.22 13.78
C ASP A 73 4.94 2.94 15.04
N SER A 74 3.79 3.60 15.22
CA SER A 74 3.05 3.48 16.49
C SER A 74 1.52 3.35 16.41
N GLN A 75 0.91 3.07 15.25
CA GLN A 75 -0.54 2.83 15.19
C GLN A 75 -0.88 1.55 14.43
N ASP A 76 -0.82 0.43 15.14
CA ASP A 76 -1.83 -0.64 15.05
C ASP A 76 -1.77 -1.41 16.38
N ALA A 77 -2.43 -0.86 17.40
CA ALA A 77 -2.97 -1.69 18.47
C ALA A 77 -4.18 -2.43 17.86
N PRO A 78 -4.29 -3.76 18.02
CA PRO A 78 -5.48 -4.46 17.57
C PRO A 78 -6.66 -4.01 18.44
N GLN A 79 -7.55 -3.18 17.89
CA GLN A 79 -8.91 -3.07 18.42
C GLN A 79 -9.65 -4.36 18.04
N SER A 80 -9.42 -5.39 18.85
CA SER A 80 -10.31 -6.54 18.96
C SER A 80 -11.54 -6.09 19.76
N SER A 81 -12.45 -5.39 19.08
CA SER A 81 -13.84 -5.25 19.52
C SER A 81 -14.64 -6.41 18.94
N ALA A 82 -15.11 -7.29 19.82
CA ALA A 82 -16.31 -8.13 19.73
C ALA A 82 -16.12 -9.27 20.76
N GLU A 83 -16.72 -9.18 21.95
CA GLU A 83 -18.10 -9.63 22.21
C GLU A 83 -18.17 -11.16 22.30
N ASP A 84 -18.16 -11.69 23.52
CA ASP A 84 -19.18 -12.61 24.09
C ASP A 84 -18.64 -13.28 25.37
N ALA A 85 -19.20 -12.91 26.52
CA ALA A 85 -19.40 -13.74 27.73
C ALA A 85 -20.18 -12.95 28.79
#